data_AF-A0A0B0H982-F1
#
_entry.id   AF-A0A0B0H982-F1
#
_cell.length_a   1.000
_cell.length_b   1.000
_cell.length_c   1.000
_cell.angle_alpha   90.00
_cell.angle_beta   90.00
_cell.angle_gamma   90.00
#
_symmetry.space_group_name_H-M   'P 1'
#
loop_
_entity.id
_entity.type
_entity.pdbx_description
1 polymer ?
#
loop_
_entity_poly.entity_id
_entity_poly.type
_entity_poly.pdbx_seq_one_letter_code
_entity_poly.pdbx_strand_id
1 'polypeptide(L)'
;MTQNDILKTLLDELHEQTISPDIDLKNHVHPGSIKFEELRLDSLDTLMLAMNVEEKLGLELEVSEFPRDATLDEFAEYLFELKNQ
;
A
#
# COMPACT_ATOMS: atom_id res chain seq x y z
N MET A 1 -11.37 -10.70 -6.23
CA MET A 1 -10.11 -10.04 -5.89
C MET A 1 -9.67 -10.61 -4.56
N THR A 2 -8.45 -11.08 -4.44
CA THR A 2 -7.88 -11.66 -3.21
C THR A 2 -7.00 -10.63 -2.51
N GLN A 3 -6.66 -10.85 -1.23
CA GLN A 3 -5.67 -10.03 -0.51
C GLN A 3 -4.36 -9.91 -1.31
N ASN A 4 -3.90 -11.00 -1.94
CA ASN A 4 -2.71 -11.00 -2.80
C ASN A 4 -2.84 -10.08 -4.01
N ASP A 5 -4.04 -9.94 -4.60
CA ASP A 5 -4.26 -9.02 -5.72
C ASP A 5 -4.20 -7.55 -5.27
N ILE A 6 -4.69 -7.27 -4.06
CA ILE A 6 -4.61 -5.93 -3.44
C ILE A 6 -3.16 -5.60 -3.11
N LEU A 7 -2.46 -6.50 -2.43
CA LEU A 7 -1.05 -6.34 -2.10
C LEU A 7 -0.21 -6.10 -3.37
N LYS A 8 -0.47 -6.86 -4.42
CA LYS A 8 0.20 -6.66 -5.70
C LYS A 8 -0.08 -5.28 -6.28
N THR A 9 -1.32 -4.80 -6.22
CA THR A 9 -1.70 -3.46 -6.69
C THR A 9 -0.98 -2.36 -5.89
N LEU A 10 -0.88 -2.51 -4.56
CA LEU A 10 -0.12 -1.61 -3.71
C LEU A 10 1.36 -1.59 -4.09
N LEU A 11 1.97 -2.76 -4.28
CA LEU A 11 3.38 -2.88 -4.65
C LEU A 11 3.66 -2.30 -6.04
N ASP A 12 2.77 -2.55 -7.01
CA ASP A 12 2.87 -1.99 -8.35
C ASP A 12 2.78 -0.46 -8.29
N GLU A 13 1.88 0.09 -7.47
CA GLU A 13 1.73 1.54 -7.26
C GLU A 13 2.95 2.18 -6.58
N LEU A 14 3.46 1.56 -5.52
CA LEU A 14 4.68 2.01 -4.83
C LEU A 14 5.90 2.00 -5.78
N HIS A 15 5.96 1.01 -6.67
CA HIS A 15 6.99 0.92 -7.69
C HIS A 15 6.81 1.97 -8.80
N GLU A 16 5.58 2.26 -9.23
CA GLU A 16 5.25 3.29 -10.22
C GLU A 16 5.56 4.71 -9.72
N GLN A 17 5.29 4.98 -8.44
CA GLN A 17 5.54 6.29 -7.83
C GLN A 17 7.02 6.58 -7.54
N THR A 18 7.95 5.64 -7.79
CA THR A 18 9.37 5.80 -7.44
C THR A 18 9.58 6.18 -5.98
N ILE A 19 8.75 5.62 -5.09
CA ILE A 19 8.87 5.81 -3.65
C ILE A 19 10.17 5.11 -3.21
N SER A 20 11.23 5.90 -3.16
CA SER A 20 12.61 5.56 -2.78
C SER A 20 13.25 4.35 -3.49
N PRO A 21 14.22 4.57 -4.41
CA PRO A 21 15.06 3.49 -4.95
C PRO A 21 15.92 2.77 -3.90
N ASP A 22 15.95 3.25 -2.65
CA ASP A 22 16.65 2.62 -1.52
C ASP A 22 15.90 1.42 -0.92
N ILE A 23 14.58 1.33 -1.10
CA ILE A 23 13.84 0.15 -0.65
C ILE A 23 13.88 -0.84 -1.78
N ASP A 24 14.83 -1.77 -1.68
CA ASP A 24 14.97 -2.84 -2.63
C ASP A 24 13.83 -3.86 -2.43
N LEU A 25 12.62 -3.48 -2.88
CA LEU A 25 11.42 -4.32 -2.91
C LEU A 25 11.66 -5.63 -3.68
N LYS A 26 12.67 -5.66 -4.56
CA LYS A 26 13.10 -6.85 -5.31
C LYS A 26 13.94 -7.83 -4.50
N ASN A 27 14.69 -7.36 -3.49
CA ASN A 27 15.54 -8.20 -2.65
C ASN A 27 14.93 -8.51 -1.26
N HIS A 28 13.75 -7.97 -0.94
CA HIS A 28 13.00 -8.37 0.24
C HIS A 28 12.40 -9.77 0.05
N VAL A 29 12.66 -10.66 1.02
CA VAL A 29 12.13 -12.04 1.06
C VAL A 29 10.60 -12.05 1.14
N HIS A 30 9.99 -10.99 1.68
CA HIS A 30 8.55 -10.76 1.69
C HIS A 30 8.24 -9.25 1.59
N PRO A 31 7.85 -8.71 0.43
CA PRO A 31 7.52 -7.29 0.31
C PRO A 31 6.31 -6.89 1.17
N GLY A 32 5.43 -7.84 1.49
CA GLY A 32 4.29 -7.62 2.38
C GLY A 32 4.65 -7.32 3.84
N SER A 33 5.85 -7.68 4.30
CA SER A 33 6.27 -7.43 5.69
C SER A 33 6.81 -6.01 5.94
N ILE A 34 6.94 -5.20 4.88
CA ILE A 34 7.47 -3.85 4.96
C ILE A 34 6.41 -2.96 5.59
N LYS A 35 6.81 -2.14 6.56
CA LYS A 35 5.90 -1.19 7.20
C LYS A 35 5.78 0.10 6.41
N PHE A 36 4.63 0.76 6.55
CA PHE A 36 4.42 2.09 5.96
C PHE A 36 5.45 3.13 6.43
N GLU A 37 5.88 3.08 7.69
CA GLU A 37 6.94 3.95 8.21
C GLU A 37 8.29 3.75 7.50
N GLU A 38 8.59 2.54 7.03
CA GLU A 38 9.84 2.21 6.35
C GLU A 38 9.85 2.75 4.92
N LEU A 39 8.67 2.88 4.28
CA LEU A 39 8.49 3.48 2.96
C LEU A 39 8.87 4.96 2.92
N ARG A 40 8.90 5.62 4.09
CA ARG A 40 9.20 7.06 4.24
C ARG A 40 8.40 7.93 3.26
N LEU A 41 7.13 7.54 3.02
CA LEU A 41 6.18 8.31 2.23
C LEU A 41 6.03 9.70 2.84
N ASP A 42 6.13 10.72 2.00
CA ASP A 42 5.69 12.04 2.43
C ASP A 42 4.14 12.12 2.42
N SER A 43 3.60 13.23 2.92
CA SER A 43 2.16 13.44 2.97
C SER A 43 1.49 13.51 1.59
N LEU A 44 2.22 13.90 0.55
CA LEU A 44 1.72 13.91 -0.83
C LEU A 44 1.78 12.51 -1.45
N ASP A 45 2.87 11.78 -1.24
CA ASP A 45 3.04 10.38 -1.67
C ASP A 45 1.95 9.50 -1.06
N THR A 46 1.68 9.68 0.24
CA THR A 46 0.62 8.92 0.93
C THR A 46 -0.76 9.24 0.36
N LEU A 47 -1.04 10.51 0.06
CA LEU A 47 -2.29 10.93 -0.56
C LEU A 47 -2.43 10.37 -1.98
N MET A 48 -1.37 10.45 -2.78
CA MET A 48 -1.36 9.90 -4.13
C MET A 48 -1.56 8.39 -4.14
N LEU A 49 -0.88 7.67 -3.24
CA LEU A 49 -1.08 6.24 -3.03
C LEU A 49 -2.54 5.93 -2.69
N ALA A 50 -3.13 6.65 -1.73
CA ALA A 50 -4.54 6.46 -1.36
C ALA A 50 -5.46 6.65 -2.56
N MET A 51 -5.36 7.78 -3.27
CA MET A 51 -6.18 8.08 -4.44
C MET A 51 -6.05 7.03 -5.56
N ASN A 52 -4.82 6.59 -5.84
CA ASN A 52 -4.58 5.60 -6.90
C ASN A 52 -5.09 4.21 -6.50
N VAL A 53 -4.97 3.85 -5.22
CA VAL A 53 -5.52 2.60 -4.68
C VAL A 53 -7.05 2.65 -4.67
N GLU A 54 -7.66 3.75 -4.27
CA GLU A 54 -9.11 3.99 -4.37
C GLU A 54 -9.61 3.80 -5.81
N GLU A 55 -8.95 4.44 -6.79
CA GLU A 55 -9.33 4.36 -8.19
C GLU A 55 -9.16 2.93 -8.75
N LYS A 56 -8.02 2.28 -8.48
CA LYS A 56 -7.73 0.92 -8.97
C LYS A 56 -8.62 -0.13 -8.32
N LEU A 57 -8.94 0.02 -7.04
CA LEU A 57 -9.70 -0.98 -6.28
C LEU A 57 -11.20 -0.67 -6.22
N GLY A 58 -11.63 0.55 -6.56
CA GLY A 58 -13.01 1.01 -6.44
C GLY A 58 -13.47 1.10 -4.99
N LEU A 59 -12.63 1.70 -4.13
CA LEU A 59 -12.86 1.84 -2.68
C LEU A 59 -12.83 3.33 -2.30
N GLU A 60 -13.37 3.66 -1.13
CA GLU A 60 -13.15 4.95 -0.46
C GLU A 60 -12.17 4.73 0.69
N LEU A 61 -11.04 5.44 0.67
CA LEU A 61 -9.96 5.39 1.66
C LEU A 61 -9.60 6.79 2.10
N GLU A 62 -9.70 7.03 3.40
CA GLU A 62 -9.13 8.26 3.95
C GLU A 62 -7.66 8.05 4.31
N VAL A 63 -6.80 9.01 3.96
CA VAL A 63 -5.38 8.98 4.36
C VAL A 63 -5.20 8.93 5.88
N SER A 64 -6.18 9.44 6.64
CA SER A 64 -6.24 9.31 8.11
C SER A 64 -6.30 7.88 8.61
N GLU A 65 -6.77 6.94 7.78
CA GLU A 65 -6.90 5.52 8.13
C GLU A 65 -5.63 4.71 7.81
N PHE A 66 -4.62 5.31 7.17
CA PHE A 66 -3.38 4.61 6.86
C PHE A 66 -2.57 4.36 8.15
N PRO A 67 -2.43 3.11 8.60
CA PRO A 67 -1.69 2.80 9.80
C PRO A 67 -0.19 2.87 9.49
N ARG A 68 0.53 3.82 10.11
CA ARG A 68 1.97 4.01 9.85
C ARG A 68 2.82 2.83 10.33
N ASP A 69 2.33 2.13 11.36
CA ASP A 69 2.97 0.99 12.00
C ASP A 69 2.57 -0.36 11.40
N ALA A 70 1.56 -0.38 10.51
CA ALA A 70 1.13 -1.58 9.80
C ALA A 70 2.06 -1.91 8.64
N THR A 71 2.13 -3.20 8.38
CA THR A 71 2.76 -3.79 7.21
C THR A 71 1.87 -3.70 5.97
N LEU A 72 2.46 -3.80 4.79
CA LEU A 72 1.71 -3.84 3.53
C LEU A 72 0.72 -5.02 3.46
N ASP A 73 1.03 -6.16 4.10
CA ASP A 73 0.12 -7.31 4.22
C ASP A 73 -1.11 -6.99 5.07
N GLU A 74 -0.89 -6.38 6.25
CA GLU A 74 -1.98 -5.97 7.16
C GLU A 74 -2.86 -4.90 6.50
N PHE A 75 -2.26 -3.98 5.76
CA PHE A 75 -3.01 -2.99 5.01
C PHE A 75 -3.79 -3.62 3.84
N ALA A 76 -3.18 -4.56 3.11
CA ALA A 76 -3.88 -5.29 2.07
C ALA A 76 -5.06 -6.13 2.63
N GLU A 77 -4.92 -6.66 3.84
CA GLU A 77 -6.00 -7.33 4.57
C GLU A 77 -7.12 -6.35 4.93
N TYR A 78 -6.78 -5.18 5.48
CA TYR A 78 -7.75 -4.13 5.78
C TYR A 78 -8.55 -3.71 4.54
N LEU A 79 -7.87 -3.46 3.42
CA LEU A 79 -8.51 -3.11 2.15
C LEU A 79 -9.39 -4.25 1.62
N PHE A 80 -8.98 -5.50 1.84
CA PHE A 80 -9.78 -6.66 1.46
C PHE A 80 -11.07 -6.73 2.28
N GLU A 81 -11.00 -6.52 3.59
CA GLU A 81 -12.18 -6.47 4.45
C GLU A 81 -13.10 -5.31 4.05
N LEU A 82 -12.55 -4.10 3.88
CA LEU A 82 -13.31 -2.91 3.49
C LEU A 82 -14.06 -3.10 2.17
N LYS A 83 -13.46 -3.81 1.21
CA LYS A 83 -14.09 -4.13 -0.09
C LYS A 83 -15.23 -5.15 0.02
N ASN A 84 -15.17 -6.04 1.01
CA ASN A 84 -16.14 -7.12 1.19
C ASN A 84 -17.24 -6.78 2.20
N GLN A 85 -17.23 -5.59 2.78
CA GLN A 85 -18.33 -5.02 3.56
C GLN A 85 -19.41 -4.41 2.66
#